data_AF-A0A2Z3QVU0-F1
#
_entry.id   AF-A0A2Z3QVU0-F1
#
_cell.length_a   1.000
_cell.length_b   1.000
_cell.length_c   1.000
_cell.angle_alpha   90.00
_cell.angle_beta   90.00
_cell.angle_gamma   90.00
#
_symmetry.space_group_name_H-M   'P 1'
#
loop_
_entity.id
_entity.type
_entity.pdbx_description
1 polymer ?
#
loop_
_entity_poly.entity_id
_entity_poly.type
_entity_poly.pdbx_seq_one_letter_code
_entity_poly.pdbx_strand_id
1 'polypeptide(L)'
;MYGFGRAAVAYGTRRRDTAVMSKGPPDTIGLPARDRHALVGRARAHSRILRDACRTRLVPPLAAALEAKRIWLFGSVARGEATEGSDADILVEVGDRIARERFLDRMSLAYAARHVARLPFECDIVPLSSEEIAEKLRSGNPFFRDLWAEKDTLA
;
A
#
# COMPACT_ATOMS: atom_id res chain seq x y z
N MET A 1 32.01 51.35 -17.32
CA MET A 1 31.51 51.02 -18.67
C MET A 1 31.93 49.60 -19.01
N TYR A 2 31.11 48.91 -19.82
CA TYR A 2 31.18 47.49 -20.22
C TYR A 2 30.70 46.52 -19.12
N GLY A 3 29.66 45.71 -19.30
CA GLY A 3 28.80 45.42 -20.46
C GLY A 3 28.15 44.06 -20.20
N PHE A 4 26.83 44.05 -19.99
CA PHE A 4 26.02 42.84 -19.79
C PHE A 4 26.06 41.95 -21.05
N GLY A 5 26.50 40.70 -20.90
CA GLY A 5 26.40 39.66 -21.92
C GLY A 5 25.54 38.50 -21.42
N ARG A 6 24.24 38.54 -21.71
CA ARG A 6 23.32 37.41 -21.53
C ARG A 6 23.57 36.39 -22.64
N ALA A 7 23.92 35.16 -22.27
CA ALA A 7 23.79 33.99 -23.16
C ALA A 7 22.69 33.08 -22.60
N ALA A 8 21.53 33.10 -23.25
CA ALA A 8 20.45 32.17 -23.02
C ALA A 8 20.79 30.85 -23.74
N VAL A 9 21.02 29.78 -22.98
CA VAL A 9 21.09 28.42 -23.54
C VAL A 9 19.71 27.80 -23.42
N ALA A 10 19.03 27.71 -24.56
CA ALA A 10 17.76 27.03 -24.71
C ALA A 10 17.95 25.52 -24.50
N TYR A 11 17.55 25.01 -23.33
CA TYR A 11 17.38 23.58 -23.13
C TYR A 11 16.01 23.16 -23.67
N GLY A 12 16.06 22.41 -24.77
CA GLY A 12 14.89 21.88 -25.46
C GLY A 12 13.94 21.14 -24.52
N THR A 13 12.68 21.51 -24.61
CA THR A 13 11.52 20.88 -23.99
C THR A 13 11.29 19.49 -24.60
N ARG A 14 12.03 18.48 -24.13
CA ARG A 14 11.56 17.10 -24.23
C ARG A 14 10.58 16.85 -23.09
N ARG A 15 9.29 17.01 -23.38
CA ARG A 15 8.21 16.37 -22.61
C ARG A 15 8.54 14.87 -22.59
N ARG A 16 9.11 14.39 -21.48
CA ARG A 16 9.01 12.98 -21.14
C ARG A 16 7.60 12.83 -20.59
N ASP A 17 6.71 12.33 -21.43
CA ASP A 17 5.57 11.57 -20.93
C ASP A 17 6.15 10.41 -20.13
N THR A 18 6.41 10.62 -18.85
CA THR A 18 6.57 9.53 -17.89
C THR A 18 5.19 8.96 -17.69
N ALA A 19 4.73 8.18 -18.67
CA ALA A 19 3.88 7.06 -18.37
C ALA A 19 4.63 6.29 -17.28
N VAL A 20 4.12 6.37 -16.05
CA VAL A 20 4.50 5.47 -14.98
C VAL A 20 4.28 4.08 -15.56
N MET A 21 5.35 3.45 -16.02
CA MET A 21 5.31 2.07 -16.45
C MET A 21 4.94 1.30 -15.19
N SER A 22 3.66 0.99 -15.01
CA SER A 22 3.25 0.00 -14.04
C SER A 22 4.06 -1.23 -14.37
N LYS A 23 5.03 -1.58 -13.52
CA LYS A 23 5.72 -2.85 -13.67
C LYS A 23 4.60 -3.88 -13.61
N GLY A 24 4.40 -4.64 -14.69
CA GLY A 24 3.51 -5.79 -14.63
C GLY A 24 3.95 -6.71 -13.47
N PRO A 25 3.09 -7.66 -13.07
CA PRO A 25 3.46 -8.59 -12.02
C PRO A 25 4.84 -9.23 -12.36
N PRO A 26 5.67 -9.48 -11.32
CA PRO A 26 7.11 -9.73 -11.48
C PRO A 26 7.43 -10.97 -12.35
N ASP A 27 6.46 -11.85 -12.54
CA ASP A 27 6.49 -13.08 -13.35
C ASP A 27 6.25 -12.87 -14.86
N THR A 28 6.03 -11.63 -15.31
CA THR A 28 5.76 -11.33 -16.73
C THR A 28 6.99 -11.20 -17.63
N ILE A 29 8.21 -11.21 -17.09
CA ILE A 29 9.44 -10.97 -17.84
C ILE A 29 9.72 -12.15 -18.79
N GLY A 30 9.81 -11.88 -20.10
CA GLY A 30 10.14 -12.88 -21.13
C GLY A 30 8.93 -13.62 -21.74
N LEU A 31 7.72 -13.34 -21.26
CA LEU A 31 6.50 -14.01 -21.77
C LEU A 31 5.93 -13.34 -23.04
N PRO A 32 5.32 -14.13 -23.95
CA PRO A 32 4.53 -13.60 -25.06
C PRO A 32 3.45 -12.62 -24.58
N ALA A 33 3.10 -11.63 -25.41
CA ALA A 33 2.17 -10.57 -25.02
C ALA A 33 0.79 -11.06 -24.56
N ARG A 34 0.29 -12.16 -25.16
CA ARG A 34 -0.99 -12.78 -24.78
C ARG A 34 -0.94 -13.36 -23.37
N ASP A 35 0.15 -14.04 -23.03
CA ASP A 35 0.33 -14.66 -21.72
C ASP A 35 0.52 -13.60 -20.64
N ARG A 36 1.24 -12.51 -20.96
CA ARG A 36 1.34 -11.34 -20.08
C ARG A 36 -0.02 -10.71 -19.78
N HIS A 37 -0.89 -10.55 -20.79
CA HIS A 37 -2.22 -9.99 -20.58
C HIS A 37 -3.09 -10.88 -19.70
N ALA A 38 -3.07 -12.19 -19.94
CA ALA A 38 -3.80 -13.16 -19.11
C ALA A 38 -3.30 -13.14 -17.65
N LEU A 39 -1.99 -13.06 -17.44
CA LEU A 39 -1.37 -13.03 -16.11
C LEU A 39 -1.72 -11.75 -15.34
N VAL A 40 -1.62 -10.59 -16.01
CA VAL A 40 -2.07 -9.30 -15.45
C VAL A 40 -3.56 -9.35 -15.11
N GLY A 41 -4.39 -9.97 -15.96
CA GLY A 41 -5.81 -10.16 -15.71
C GLY A 41 -6.07 -10.99 -14.45
N ARG A 42 -5.35 -12.11 -14.29
CA ARG A 42 -5.43 -12.97 -13.09
C ARG A 42 -4.99 -12.23 -11.83
N ALA A 43 -3.86 -11.53 -11.88
CA ALA A 43 -3.33 -10.80 -10.72
C ALA A 43 -4.31 -9.73 -10.23
N ARG A 44 -4.95 -8.99 -11.15
CA ARG A 44 -5.98 -8.00 -10.82
C ARG A 44 -7.23 -8.63 -10.23
N ALA A 45 -7.70 -9.74 -10.82
CA ALA A 45 -8.85 -10.48 -10.30
C ALA A 45 -8.58 -11.01 -8.89
N HIS A 46 -7.39 -11.60 -8.68
CA HIS A 46 -6.96 -12.08 -7.37
C HIS A 46 -6.87 -10.94 -6.35
N SER A 47 -6.24 -9.83 -6.71
CA SER A 47 -6.16 -8.63 -5.86
C SER A 47 -7.54 -8.10 -5.44
N ARG A 48 -8.53 -8.14 -6.33
CA ARG A 48 -9.92 -7.77 -5.99
C ARG A 48 -10.52 -8.73 -4.97
N ILE A 49 -10.33 -10.04 -5.14
CA ILE A 49 -10.83 -11.06 -4.20
C ILE A 49 -10.24 -10.83 -2.81
N LEU A 50 -8.93 -10.62 -2.71
CA LEU A 50 -8.26 -10.38 -1.43
C LEU A 50 -8.77 -9.08 -0.79
N ARG A 51 -8.88 -8.00 -1.57
CA ARG A 51 -9.42 -6.72 -1.10
C ARG A 51 -10.84 -6.84 -0.56
N ASP A 52 -11.73 -7.50 -1.29
CA ASP A 52 -13.12 -7.69 -0.88
C ASP A 52 -13.20 -8.55 0.39
N ALA A 53 -12.38 -9.59 0.51
CA ALA A 53 -12.28 -10.41 1.71
C ALA A 53 -11.76 -9.60 2.92
N CYS A 54 -10.72 -8.78 2.75
CA CYS A 54 -10.25 -7.86 3.80
C CYS A 54 -11.36 -6.91 4.24
N ARG A 55 -12.04 -6.27 3.29
CA ARG A 55 -13.10 -5.30 3.59
C ARG A 55 -14.29 -5.91 4.32
N THR A 56 -14.70 -7.12 3.93
CA THR A 56 -15.90 -7.76 4.48
C THR A 56 -15.65 -8.54 5.77
N ARG A 57 -14.44 -9.08 5.96
CA ARG A 57 -14.14 -10.01 7.05
C ARG A 57 -13.06 -9.53 8.02
N LEU A 58 -12.08 -8.75 7.56
CA LEU A 58 -10.96 -8.29 8.39
C LEU A 58 -11.20 -6.91 9.01
N VAL A 59 -11.77 -5.99 8.24
CA VAL A 59 -12.05 -4.62 8.68
C VAL A 59 -12.93 -4.58 9.94
N PRO A 60 -14.08 -5.31 10.04
CA PRO A 60 -14.92 -5.23 11.22
C PRO A 60 -14.22 -5.62 12.54
N PRO A 61 -13.52 -6.76 12.65
CA PRO A 61 -12.82 -7.10 13.89
C PRO A 61 -11.61 -6.19 14.16
N LEU A 62 -10.90 -5.69 13.13
CA LEU A 62 -9.83 -4.71 13.32
C LEU A 62 -10.35 -3.38 13.87
N ALA A 63 -11.44 -2.87 13.29
CA ALA A 63 -12.06 -1.63 13.73
C ALA A 63 -12.48 -1.70 15.20
N ALA A 64 -13.08 -2.83 15.60
CA ALA A 64 -13.47 -3.06 16.99
C ALA A 64 -12.27 -3.21 17.94
N ALA A 65 -11.27 -4.02 17.58
CA ALA A 65 -10.14 -4.32 18.47
C ALA A 65 -9.17 -3.15 18.66
N LEU A 66 -8.98 -2.34 17.62
CA LEU A 66 -8.00 -1.24 17.60
C LEU A 66 -8.63 0.15 17.68
N GLU A 67 -9.95 0.24 17.86
CA GLU A 67 -10.70 1.49 17.75
C GLU A 67 -10.29 2.27 16.49
N ALA A 68 -10.17 1.55 15.37
CA ALA A 68 -9.50 2.07 14.20
C ALA A 68 -10.19 3.33 13.67
N LYS A 69 -9.39 4.36 13.41
CA LYS A 69 -9.86 5.60 12.76
C LYS A 69 -9.96 5.42 11.26
N ARG A 70 -8.95 4.77 10.67
CA ARG A 70 -8.81 4.50 9.23
C ARG A 70 -8.06 3.19 9.02
N ILE A 71 -8.43 2.46 7.98
CA ILE A 71 -7.76 1.22 7.58
C ILE A 71 -7.44 1.29 6.10
N TRP A 72 -6.17 1.07 5.77
CA TRP A 72 -5.69 1.06 4.39
C TRP A 72 -5.09 -0.28 4.03
N LEU A 73 -5.27 -0.65 2.77
CA LEU A 73 -4.55 -1.72 2.08
C LEU A 73 -3.35 -1.09 1.36
N PHE A 74 -2.20 -1.73 1.38
CA PHE A 74 -1.06 -1.36 0.55
C PHE A 74 -0.42 -2.60 -0.10
N GLY A 75 0.72 -2.44 -0.76
CA GLY A 75 1.45 -3.56 -1.36
C GLY A 75 0.80 -4.12 -2.62
N SER A 76 1.09 -5.40 -2.92
CA SER A 76 0.73 -6.04 -4.20
C SER A 76 -0.79 -6.06 -4.44
N VAL A 77 -1.59 -6.26 -3.40
CA VAL A 77 -3.06 -6.28 -3.47
C VAL A 77 -3.62 -4.89 -3.79
N ALA A 78 -3.03 -3.83 -3.24
CA ALA A 78 -3.42 -2.46 -3.59
C ALA A 78 -3.08 -2.14 -5.06
N ARG A 79 -1.89 -2.56 -5.52
CA ARG A 79 -1.41 -2.35 -6.90
C ARG A 79 -2.10 -3.20 -7.97
N GLY A 80 -2.83 -4.25 -7.59
CA GLY A 80 -3.42 -5.19 -8.56
C GLY A 80 -2.43 -6.22 -9.10
N GLU A 81 -1.37 -6.49 -8.36
CA GLU A 81 -0.23 -7.35 -8.72
C GLU A 81 -0.17 -8.62 -7.85
N ALA A 82 -1.20 -8.91 -7.04
CA ALA A 82 -1.21 -10.07 -6.17
C ALA A 82 -1.15 -11.40 -6.95
N THR A 83 -0.26 -12.28 -6.53
CA THR A 83 -0.11 -13.68 -6.96
C THR A 83 -0.82 -14.62 -5.97
N GLU A 84 -0.95 -15.91 -6.30
CA GLU A 84 -1.66 -16.89 -5.45
C GLU A 84 -1.11 -17.02 -4.02
N GLY A 85 0.18 -16.71 -3.81
CA GLY A 85 0.83 -16.70 -2.50
C GLY A 85 1.02 -15.31 -1.91
N SER A 86 0.29 -14.31 -2.40
CA SER A 86 0.40 -12.94 -1.87
C SER A 86 -0.38 -12.78 -0.57
N ASP A 87 0.26 -12.09 0.37
CA ASP A 87 -0.35 -11.67 1.61
C ASP A 87 -1.03 -10.32 1.44
N ALA A 88 -1.92 -9.96 2.36
CA ALA A 88 -2.54 -8.63 2.39
C ALA A 88 -1.82 -7.72 3.39
N ASP A 89 -1.18 -6.67 2.89
CA ASP A 89 -0.53 -5.65 3.71
C ASP A 89 -1.54 -4.58 4.17
N ILE A 90 -1.72 -4.44 5.48
CA ILE A 90 -2.75 -3.58 6.09
C ILE A 90 -2.10 -2.56 7.04
N LEU A 91 -2.36 -1.28 6.79
CA LEU A 91 -2.03 -0.22 7.73
C LEU A 91 -3.30 0.19 8.48
N VAL A 92 -3.24 0.17 9.81
CA VAL A 92 -4.33 0.63 10.67
C VAL A 92 -3.89 1.87 11.41
N GLU A 93 -4.64 2.96 11.27
CA GLU A 93 -4.55 4.07 12.21
C GLU A 93 -5.43 3.77 13.42
N VAL A 94 -4.80 3.53 14.57
CA VAL A 94 -5.49 3.14 15.80
C VAL A 94 -6.16 4.33 16.49
N GLY A 95 -7.16 4.05 17.33
CA GLY A 95 -7.82 5.04 18.17
C GLY A 95 -6.89 5.64 19.22
N ASP A 96 -7.20 6.83 19.73
CA ASP A 96 -6.31 7.59 20.63
C ASP A 96 -6.02 6.89 21.96
N ARG A 97 -6.96 6.05 22.42
CA ARG A 97 -6.75 5.22 23.61
C ARG A 97 -5.76 4.11 23.31
N ILE A 98 -5.99 3.36 22.23
CA ILE A 98 -5.12 2.25 21.78
C ILE A 98 -3.72 2.74 21.40
N ALA A 99 -3.59 3.98 20.89
CA ALA A 99 -2.32 4.60 20.56
C ALA A 99 -1.34 4.71 21.74
N ARG A 100 -1.85 4.72 22.98
CA ARG A 100 -1.04 4.80 24.21
C ARG A 100 -0.46 3.44 24.63
N GLU A 101 -0.97 2.35 24.07
CA GLU A 101 -0.47 1.00 24.32
C GLU A 101 0.86 0.76 23.60
N ARG A 102 1.66 -0.17 24.14
CA ARG A 102 2.92 -0.55 23.49
C ARG A 102 2.63 -1.16 22.12
N PHE A 103 3.54 -0.96 21.18
CA PHE A 103 3.38 -1.47 19.82
C PHE A 103 3.10 -2.98 19.78
N LEU A 104 3.78 -3.78 20.62
CA LEU A 104 3.56 -5.23 20.71
C LEU A 104 2.17 -5.60 21.23
N ASP A 105 1.59 -4.81 22.12
CA ASP A 105 0.23 -5.05 22.63
C ASP A 105 -0.79 -4.73 21.54
N ARG A 106 -0.58 -3.64 20.77
CA ARG A 106 -1.37 -3.31 19.59
C ARG A 106 -1.29 -4.41 18.52
N MET A 107 -0.10 -4.94 18.27
CA MET A 107 0.11 -6.08 17.36
C MET A 107 -0.66 -7.31 17.82
N SER A 108 -0.64 -7.61 19.12
CA SER A 108 -1.38 -8.75 19.69
C SER A 108 -2.88 -8.63 19.47
N LEU A 109 -3.44 -7.42 19.64
CA LEU A 109 -4.84 -7.13 19.32
C LEU A 109 -5.15 -7.30 17.83
N ALA A 110 -4.26 -6.82 16.95
CA ALA A 110 -4.41 -6.95 15.50
C ALA A 110 -4.44 -8.42 15.05
N TYR A 111 -3.54 -9.26 15.56
CA TYR A 111 -3.52 -10.68 15.22
C TYR A 111 -4.69 -11.44 15.84
N ALA A 112 -5.13 -11.09 17.05
CA ALA A 112 -6.36 -11.64 17.61
C ALA A 112 -7.58 -11.33 16.72
N ALA A 113 -7.71 -10.09 16.25
CA ALA A 113 -8.73 -9.70 15.29
C ALA A 113 -8.62 -10.46 13.95
N ARG A 114 -7.40 -10.67 13.46
CA ARG A 114 -7.15 -11.49 12.26
C ARG A 114 -7.59 -12.94 12.45
N HIS A 115 -7.36 -13.54 13.61
CA HIS A 115 -7.86 -14.89 13.91
C HIS A 115 -9.38 -14.97 13.87
N VAL A 116 -10.09 -13.95 14.39
CA VAL A 116 -11.56 -13.86 14.31
C VAL A 116 -12.05 -13.77 12.86
N ALA A 117 -11.32 -13.06 11.98
CA ALA A 117 -11.70 -12.89 10.57
C ALA A 117 -11.71 -14.20 9.76
N ARG A 118 -10.94 -15.22 10.18
CA ARG A 118 -10.82 -16.56 9.53
C ARG A 118 -10.52 -16.50 8.02
N LEU A 119 -9.75 -15.52 7.54
CA LEU A 119 -9.37 -15.44 6.12
C LEU A 119 -8.47 -16.64 5.73
N PRO A 120 -8.53 -17.08 4.46
CA PRO A 120 -7.72 -18.19 3.96
C PRO A 120 -6.31 -17.78 3.49
N PHE A 121 -5.85 -16.56 3.77
CA PHE A 121 -4.56 -16.01 3.34
C PHE A 121 -3.93 -15.16 4.46
N GLU A 122 -2.62 -14.99 4.47
CA GLU A 122 -1.93 -14.24 5.53
C GLU A 122 -2.12 -12.73 5.40
N CYS A 123 -1.94 -12.01 6.52
CA CYS A 123 -2.03 -10.55 6.54
C CYS A 123 -0.90 -9.96 7.39
N ASP A 124 -0.19 -9.00 6.82
CA ASP A 124 0.79 -8.19 7.52
C ASP A 124 0.13 -6.91 7.99
N ILE A 125 -0.18 -6.85 9.29
CA ILE A 125 -0.95 -5.75 9.87
C ILE A 125 -0.01 -4.84 10.67
N VAL A 126 -0.04 -3.55 10.35
CA VAL A 126 0.77 -2.51 11.00
C VAL A 126 -0.14 -1.51 11.73
N PRO A 127 -0.30 -1.62 13.07
CA PRO A 127 -1.13 -0.73 13.86
C PRO A 127 -0.33 0.49 14.36
N LEU A 128 -0.51 1.64 13.70
CA LEU A 128 0.18 2.89 14.05
C LEU A 128 -0.77 3.95 14.61
N SER A 129 -0.24 4.82 15.46
CA SER A 129 -0.93 6.04 15.86
C SER A 129 -0.87 7.10 14.76
N SER A 130 -1.74 8.10 14.84
CA SER A 130 -1.70 9.27 13.95
C SER A 130 -0.33 9.97 13.98
N GLU A 131 0.30 10.04 15.15
CA GLU A 131 1.62 10.67 15.35
C GLU A 131 2.75 9.86 14.70
N GLU A 132 2.74 8.54 14.90
CA GLU A 132 3.72 7.63 14.28
C GLU A 132 3.64 7.66 12.75
N ILE A 133 2.43 7.72 12.19
CA ILE A 133 2.21 7.89 10.74
C ILE A 133 2.80 9.22 10.28
N ALA A 134 2.47 10.33 10.95
CA ALA A 134 2.95 11.65 10.60
C ALA A 134 4.48 11.75 10.70
N GLU A 135 5.10 11.13 11.71
CA GLU A 135 6.55 11.04 11.84
C GLU A 135 7.19 10.25 10.71
N LYS A 136 6.65 9.06 10.36
CA LYS A 136 7.18 8.26 9.25
C LYS A 136 7.09 9.00 7.92
N LEU A 137 6.01 9.75 7.68
CA LEU A 137 5.87 10.60 6.49
C LEU A 137 6.89 11.74 6.47
N ARG A 138 7.10 12.42 7.62
CA ARG A 138 8.10 13.49 7.74
C ARG A 138 9.53 12.98 7.58
N SER A 139 9.83 11.78 8.05
CA SER A 139 11.17 11.19 7.96
C SER A 139 11.63 10.93 6.52
N GLY A 140 10.71 10.98 5.54
CA GLY A 140 11.04 10.73 4.14
C GLY A 140 11.44 9.28 3.86
N ASN A 141 11.11 8.35 4.76
CA ASN A 141 11.39 6.93 4.58
C ASN A 141 10.84 6.44 3.22
N PRO A 142 11.68 5.93 2.31
CA PRO A 142 11.26 5.56 0.95
C PRO A 142 10.13 4.54 0.93
N PHE A 143 10.17 3.53 1.80
CA PHE A 143 9.11 2.53 1.92
C PHE A 143 7.78 3.17 2.32
N PHE A 144 7.79 4.02 3.35
CA PHE A 144 6.56 4.64 3.84
C PHE A 144 5.98 5.66 2.85
N ARG A 145 6.85 6.34 2.08
CA ARG A 145 6.44 7.22 0.99
C ARG A 145 5.70 6.44 -0.10
N ASP A 146 6.29 5.33 -0.56
CA ASP A 146 5.73 4.53 -1.64
C ASP A 146 4.42 3.87 -1.19
N LEU A 147 4.40 3.30 0.03
CA LEU A 147 3.18 2.84 0.71
C LEU A 147 2.09 3.91 0.70
N TRP A 148 2.43 5.14 1.12
CA TRP A 148 1.45 6.21 1.26
C TRP A 148 0.88 6.68 -0.08
N ALA A 149 1.66 6.61 -1.15
CA ALA A 149 1.23 6.95 -2.50
C ALA A 149 0.30 5.89 -3.12
N GLU A 150 0.52 4.62 -2.79
CA GLU A 150 -0.17 3.47 -3.41
C GLU A 150 -1.36 2.94 -2.60
N LYS A 151 -1.51 3.36 -1.34
CA LYS A 151 -2.55 2.84 -0.43
C LYS A 151 -3.97 3.00 -0.99
N ASP A 152 -4.81 2.00 -0.71
CA ASP A 152 -6.25 1.99 -0.98
C ASP A 152 -7.03 1.99 0.34
N THR A 153 -8.11 2.77 0.43
CA THR A 153 -8.89 2.90 1.67
C THR A 153 -9.90 1.76 1.79
N LEU A 154 -9.89 1.05 2.92
CA LEU A 154 -10.85 -0.01 3.22
C LEU A 154 -11.98 0.45 4.14
N ALA A 155 -11.66 1.32 5.11
CA ALA A 155 -12.59 1.94 6.06
C ALA A 155 -12.05 3.27 6.58
#